data_AF-A0A2S8GDC9-F1
#
_entry.id   AF-A0A2S8GDC9-F1
#
_cell.length_a   1.000
_cell.length_b   1.000
_cell.length_c   1.000
_cell.angle_alpha   90.00
_cell.angle_beta   90.00
_cell.angle_gamma   90.00
#
_symmetry.space_group_name_H-M   'P 1'
#
loop_
_entity.id
_entity.type
_entity.pdbx_description
1 polymer ?
#
loop_
_entity_poly.entity_id
_entity_poly.type
_entity_poly.pdbx_seq_one_letter_code
_entity_poly.pdbx_strand_id
1 'polypeptide(L)'
;MTSPNRPLKLEDIQKPDLTGEKNPFAEEEITDAKEADVNAPVDMRGAYEPVANSSGWLILLVSLVGFGASMLPLTRFFLPPGYSVLLGPFGWFVSWIIALPTFMYSQAELKSIYLGRISEQGAWKTRSAFGISLLTILNSLVILALVIWEIVR
;
A
#
# COMPACT_ATOMS: atom_id res chain seq x y z
N MET A 1 -37.98 -0.93 -62.42
CA MET A 1 -38.27 -0.41 -61.07
C MET A 1 -37.18 0.57 -60.74
N THR A 2 -37.50 1.87 -60.77
CA THR A 2 -36.57 2.99 -60.60
C THR A 2 -36.11 3.08 -59.16
N SER A 3 -34.81 2.86 -58.92
CA SER A 3 -34.15 3.19 -57.65
C SER A 3 -34.21 4.71 -57.46
N PRO A 4 -34.83 5.23 -56.39
CA PRO A 4 -34.84 6.66 -56.14
C PRO A 4 -33.47 7.07 -55.62
N ASN A 5 -32.71 7.77 -56.46
CA ASN A 5 -31.48 8.49 -56.11
C ASN A 5 -31.81 9.68 -55.17
N ARG A 6 -32.31 9.39 -53.98
CA ARG A 6 -32.46 10.38 -52.91
C ARG A 6 -31.28 10.26 -51.94
N PRO A 7 -30.77 11.36 -51.38
CA PRO A 7 -29.76 11.28 -50.33
C PRO A 7 -30.31 10.46 -49.15
N LEU A 8 -29.51 9.51 -48.66
CA LEU A 8 -29.84 8.67 -47.51
C LEU A 8 -30.15 9.56 -46.30
N LYS A 9 -31.38 9.52 -45.82
CA LYS A 9 -31.75 10.20 -44.57
C LYS A 9 -31.34 9.32 -43.39
N LEU A 10 -30.96 9.93 -42.28
CA LEU A 10 -30.61 9.24 -41.03
C LEU A 10 -31.72 8.29 -40.53
N GLU A 11 -32.95 8.55 -40.96
CA GLU A 11 -34.16 7.75 -40.71
C GLU A 11 -34.15 6.40 -41.46
N ASP A 12 -33.45 6.32 -42.61
CA ASP A 12 -33.33 5.11 -43.44
C ASP A 12 -32.21 4.18 -42.94
N ILE A 13 -31.38 4.64 -41.99
CA ILE A 13 -30.32 3.83 -41.38
C ILE A 13 -30.94 3.09 -40.20
N GLN A 14 -31.32 1.83 -40.41
CA GLN A 14 -31.62 0.92 -39.30
C GLN A 14 -30.40 0.87 -38.38
N LYS A 15 -30.55 1.34 -37.13
CA LYS A 15 -29.53 1.15 -36.11
C LYS A 15 -29.27 -0.35 -36.00
N PRO A 16 -28.01 -0.80 -36.10
CA PRO A 16 -27.68 -2.19 -35.90
C PRO A 16 -28.15 -2.62 -34.51
N ASP A 17 -28.81 -3.78 -34.44
CA ASP A 17 -29.27 -4.38 -33.20
C ASP A 17 -28.03 -4.84 -32.40
N LEU A 18 -27.55 -4.00 -31.49
CA LEU A 18 -26.33 -4.20 -30.69
C LEU A 18 -26.50 -5.27 -29.59
N THR A 19 -27.50 -6.15 -29.70
CA THR A 19 -27.87 -7.13 -28.66
C THR A 19 -27.07 -8.43 -28.73
N GLY A 20 -26.19 -8.62 -29.73
CA GLY A 20 -25.55 -9.92 -30.00
C GLY A 20 -24.03 -10.01 -29.83
N GLU A 21 -23.29 -8.90 -29.85
CA GLU A 21 -21.83 -8.90 -29.68
C GLU A 21 -21.47 -8.09 -28.44
N LYS A 22 -20.72 -8.69 -27.52
CA LYS A 22 -20.08 -7.97 -26.42
C LYS A 22 -19.25 -6.84 -27.04
N ASN A 23 -19.75 -5.62 -26.93
CA ASN A 23 -19.04 -4.42 -27.33
C ASN A 23 -17.66 -4.44 -26.64
N PRO A 24 -16.54 -4.56 -27.38
CA PRO A 24 -15.20 -4.56 -26.78
C PRO A 24 -14.81 -3.18 -26.22
N PHE A 25 -15.63 -2.16 -26.45
CA PHE A 25 -15.56 -0.83 -25.85
C PHE A 25 -16.71 -0.57 -24.86
N ALA A 26 -17.50 -1.58 -24.49
CA ALA A 26 -18.28 -1.47 -23.26
C ALA A 26 -17.25 -1.43 -22.13
N GLU A 27 -16.92 -0.22 -21.69
CA GLU A 27 -16.24 0.03 -20.44
C GLU A 27 -16.96 -0.85 -19.40
N GLU A 28 -16.22 -1.78 -18.78
CA GLU A 28 -16.73 -2.49 -17.61
C GLU A 28 -17.27 -1.42 -16.68
N GLU A 29 -18.57 -1.48 -16.35
CA GLU A 29 -19.19 -0.56 -15.41
C GLU A 29 -18.44 -0.70 -14.07
N ILE A 30 -17.44 0.15 -13.86
CA ILE A 30 -16.79 0.33 -12.58
C ILE A 30 -17.81 1.10 -11.74
N THR A 31 -18.72 0.38 -11.11
CA THR A 31 -19.86 0.90 -10.34
C THR A 31 -19.48 1.84 -9.20
N ASP A 32 -18.19 1.97 -8.87
CA ASP A 32 -17.68 2.76 -7.74
C ASP A 32 -16.81 3.97 -8.15
N ALA A 33 -16.63 4.25 -9.44
CA ALA A 33 -15.85 5.43 -9.87
C ALA A 33 -16.68 6.71 -9.62
N LYS A 34 -16.30 7.50 -8.60
CA LYS A 34 -16.84 8.85 -8.42
C LYS A 34 -16.53 9.69 -9.67
N GLU A 35 -17.48 10.48 -10.14
CA GLU A 35 -17.23 11.41 -11.24
C GLU A 35 -16.15 12.44 -10.87
N ALA A 36 -15.31 12.78 -11.85
CA ALA A 36 -14.21 13.70 -11.67
C ALA A 36 -14.68 15.13 -11.36
N ASP A 37 -14.39 15.65 -10.16
CA ASP A 37 -14.60 17.05 -9.80
C ASP A 37 -13.54 17.91 -10.50
N VAL A 38 -14.00 18.78 -11.40
CA VAL A 38 -13.19 19.67 -12.22
C VAL A 38 -12.42 20.69 -11.37
N ASN A 39 -12.88 20.97 -10.16
CA ASN A 39 -12.26 21.92 -9.22
C ASN A 39 -11.31 21.27 -8.21
N ALA A 40 -11.10 19.95 -8.28
CA ALA A 40 -10.16 19.29 -7.39
C ALA A 40 -8.72 19.78 -7.67
N PRO A 41 -7.90 20.00 -6.62
CA PRO A 41 -6.49 20.34 -6.79
C PRO A 41 -5.80 19.28 -7.65
N VAL A 42 -4.84 19.72 -8.48
CA VAL A 42 -4.20 18.92 -9.56
C VAL A 42 -3.74 17.53 -9.07
N ASP A 43 -3.36 17.44 -7.80
CA ASP A 43 -2.86 16.27 -7.08
C ASP A 43 -3.91 15.14 -6.92
N MET A 44 -5.20 15.49 -6.93
CA MET A 44 -6.34 14.59 -6.71
C MET A 44 -7.01 14.09 -7.99
N ARG A 45 -6.49 14.43 -9.18
CA ARG A 45 -7.06 13.96 -10.46
C ARG A 45 -7.03 12.43 -10.62
N GLY A 46 -6.17 11.73 -9.88
CA GLY A 46 -6.14 10.25 -9.83
C GLY A 46 -7.07 9.63 -8.78
N ALA A 47 -7.87 10.41 -8.06
CA ALA A 47 -8.84 9.93 -7.07
C ALA A 47 -10.11 9.33 -7.72
N TYR A 48 -10.21 9.39 -9.06
CA TYR A 48 -11.35 8.90 -9.84
C TYR A 48 -11.05 7.56 -10.53
N GLU A 49 -9.86 7.00 -10.31
CA GLU A 49 -9.52 5.63 -10.68
C GLU A 49 -10.19 4.64 -9.71
N PRO A 50 -10.50 3.41 -10.13
CA PRO A 50 -11.06 2.38 -9.26
C PRO A 50 -10.22 2.26 -7.98
N VAL A 51 -10.88 2.45 -6.83
CA VAL A 51 -10.25 2.46 -5.52
C VAL A 51 -9.61 1.09 -5.27
N ALA A 52 -8.27 1.04 -5.24
CA ALA A 52 -7.56 -0.20 -4.94
C ALA A 52 -7.75 -0.58 -3.47
N ASN A 53 -7.82 -1.89 -3.21
CA ASN A 53 -7.90 -2.41 -1.84
C ASN A 53 -6.58 -2.14 -1.09
N SER A 54 -6.70 -1.66 0.15
CA SER A 54 -5.55 -1.41 1.04
C SER A 54 -4.82 -2.72 1.38
N SER A 55 -3.49 -2.68 1.31
CA SER A 55 -2.59 -3.77 1.72
C SER A 55 -2.23 -3.71 3.22
N GLY A 56 -2.91 -2.84 3.99
CA GLY A 56 -2.55 -2.50 5.36
C GLY A 56 -2.45 -3.69 6.33
N TRP A 57 -3.15 -4.81 6.08
CA TRP A 57 -3.00 -6.02 6.89
C TRP A 57 -1.63 -6.69 6.71
N LEU A 58 -1.14 -6.79 5.48
CA LEU A 58 0.15 -7.40 5.19
C LEU A 58 1.27 -6.55 5.79
N ILE A 59 1.19 -5.22 5.60
CA ILE A 59 2.17 -4.27 6.17
C ILE A 59 2.16 -4.35 7.70
N LEU A 60 0.99 -4.46 8.33
CA LEU A 60 0.88 -4.60 9.79
C LEU A 60 1.54 -5.89 10.30
N LEU A 61 1.28 -7.04 9.67
CA LEU A 61 1.88 -8.31 10.07
C LEU A 61 3.40 -8.29 9.92
N VAL A 62 3.89 -7.75 8.80
CA VAL A 62 5.32 -7.63 8.54
C VAL A 62 5.97 -6.68 9.56
N SER A 63 5.34 -5.54 9.88
CA SER A 63 5.79 -4.64 10.97
C SER A 63 5.90 -5.36 12.31
N LEU A 64 4.94 -6.20 12.68
CA LEU A 64 4.95 -6.95 13.94
C LEU A 64 6.11 -7.94 14.01
N VAL A 65 6.40 -8.64 12.91
CA VAL A 65 7.55 -9.55 12.82
C VAL A 65 8.87 -8.77 12.95
N GLY A 66 8.99 -7.64 12.27
CA GLY A 66 10.16 -6.76 12.38
C GLY A 66 10.36 -6.24 13.80
N PHE A 67 9.28 -5.85 14.48
CA PHE A 67 9.31 -5.41 15.87
C PHE A 67 9.77 -6.52 16.81
N GLY A 68 9.23 -7.74 16.66
CA GLY A 68 9.69 -8.91 17.41
C GLY A 68 11.18 -9.21 17.20
N ALA A 69 11.66 -9.12 15.96
CA ALA A 69 13.09 -9.28 15.65
C ALA A 69 13.96 -8.23 16.36
N SER A 70 13.48 -6.98 16.47
CA SER A 70 14.23 -5.92 17.18
C SER A 70 14.36 -6.14 18.69
N MET A 71 13.58 -7.04 19.28
CA MET A 71 13.69 -7.40 20.70
C MET A 71 14.72 -8.51 20.95
N LEU A 72 15.10 -9.28 19.93
CA LEU A 72 16.06 -10.38 20.08
C LEU A 72 17.42 -9.96 20.66
N PRO A 73 17.98 -8.77 20.37
CA PRO A 73 19.16 -8.27 21.06
C PRO A 73 19.02 -8.19 22.59
N LEU A 74 17.81 -7.96 23.11
CA LEU A 74 17.58 -7.89 24.56
C LEU A 74 17.72 -9.25 25.24
N THR A 75 17.62 -10.35 24.49
CA THR A 75 17.83 -11.70 25.04
C THR A 75 19.23 -11.89 25.63
N ARG A 76 20.20 -11.03 25.27
CA ARG A 76 21.53 -10.99 25.88
C ARG A 76 21.53 -10.75 27.39
N PHE A 77 20.48 -10.13 27.93
CA PHE A 77 20.34 -9.89 29.36
C PHE A 77 19.73 -11.07 30.12
N PHE A 78 19.12 -12.03 29.41
CA PHE A 78 18.35 -13.12 30.00
C PHE A 78 18.86 -14.52 29.64
N LEU A 79 19.62 -14.67 28.55
CA LEU A 79 20.13 -15.94 28.05
C LEU A 79 21.65 -16.07 28.20
N PRO A 80 22.17 -17.31 28.32
CA PRO A 80 23.60 -17.56 28.37
C PRO A 80 24.35 -16.99 27.16
N PRO A 81 25.63 -16.58 27.33
CA PRO A 81 26.41 -15.88 26.30
C PRO A 81 26.49 -16.58 24.94
N GLY A 82 26.49 -17.91 24.93
CA GLY A 82 26.65 -18.70 23.70
C GLY A 82 25.52 -18.54 22.68
N TYR A 83 24.29 -18.28 23.15
CA TYR A 83 23.13 -18.08 22.27
C TYR A 83 22.89 -16.60 21.97
N SER A 84 23.15 -15.72 22.93
CA SER A 84 22.87 -14.29 22.82
C SER A 84 23.79 -13.54 21.85
N VAL A 85 25.05 -13.98 21.71
CA VAL A 85 26.03 -13.35 20.82
C VAL A 85 25.66 -13.48 19.33
N LEU A 86 24.97 -14.56 18.95
CA LEU A 86 24.49 -14.77 17.57
C LEU A 86 23.09 -14.20 17.35
N LEU A 87 22.17 -14.42 18.31
CA LEU A 87 20.78 -13.99 18.18
C LEU A 87 20.61 -12.46 18.17
N GLY A 88 21.48 -11.73 18.89
CA GLY A 88 21.40 -10.28 18.96
C GLY A 88 21.65 -9.59 17.62
N PRO A 89 22.85 -9.70 17.02
CA PRO A 89 23.15 -9.10 15.73
C PRO A 89 22.22 -9.58 14.62
N PHE A 90 21.85 -10.87 14.62
CA PHE A 90 20.92 -11.44 13.66
C PHE A 90 19.53 -10.76 13.74
N GLY A 91 18.94 -10.70 14.93
CA GLY A 91 17.64 -10.06 15.12
C GLY A 91 17.66 -8.56 14.83
N TRP A 92 18.75 -7.89 15.20
CA TRP A 92 18.98 -6.49 14.86
C TRP A 92 18.98 -6.27 13.34
N PHE A 93 19.76 -7.06 12.59
CA PHE A 93 19.84 -6.96 11.13
C PHE A 93 18.50 -7.27 10.44
N VAL A 94 17.83 -8.35 10.84
CA VAL A 94 16.51 -8.73 10.31
C VAL A 94 15.48 -7.62 10.57
N SER A 95 15.54 -6.98 11.75
CA SER A 95 14.62 -5.88 12.07
C SER A 95 14.78 -4.69 11.11
N TRP A 96 16.00 -4.38 10.66
CA TRP A 96 16.25 -3.31 9.69
C TRP A 96 15.75 -3.65 8.29
N ILE A 97 15.97 -4.88 7.83
CA ILE A 97 15.48 -5.37 6.53
C ILE A 97 13.96 -5.27 6.45
N ILE A 98 13.27 -5.50 7.58
CA ILE A 98 11.81 -5.47 7.62
C ILE A 98 11.29 -4.06 7.87
N ALA A 99 11.82 -3.34 8.87
CA ALA A 99 11.27 -2.08 9.32
C ALA A 99 11.41 -0.96 8.29
N LEU A 100 12.53 -0.87 7.57
CA LEU A 100 12.76 0.20 6.58
C LEU A 100 11.76 0.13 5.41
N PRO A 101 11.63 -1.00 4.69
CA PRO A 101 10.64 -1.11 3.63
C PRO A 101 9.22 -0.89 4.17
N THR A 102 8.89 -1.47 5.32
CA THR A 102 7.55 -1.36 5.90
C THR A 102 7.20 0.09 6.28
N PHE A 103 8.18 0.86 6.76
CA PHE A 103 8.05 2.29 7.00
C PHE A 103 7.82 3.07 5.71
N MET A 104 8.59 2.80 4.65
CA MET A 104 8.42 3.47 3.35
C MET A 104 7.08 3.13 2.68
N TYR A 105 6.70 1.84 2.68
CA TYR A 105 5.43 1.38 2.12
C TYR A 105 4.23 1.93 2.89
N SER A 106 4.29 1.94 4.23
CA SER A 106 3.21 2.52 5.02
C SER A 106 3.06 4.03 4.80
N GLN A 107 4.16 4.78 4.62
CA GLN A 107 4.06 6.19 4.22
C GLN A 107 3.41 6.38 2.84
N ALA A 108 3.84 5.60 1.85
CA ALA A 108 3.30 5.67 0.50
C ALA A 108 1.80 5.33 0.50
N GLU A 109 1.40 4.29 1.23
CA GLU A 109 0.01 3.88 1.35
C GLU A 109 -0.82 4.92 2.11
N LEU A 110 -0.33 5.50 3.20
CA LEU A 110 -1.02 6.61 3.89
C LEU A 110 -1.20 7.84 3.00
N LYS A 111 -0.20 8.18 2.19
CA LYS A 111 -0.30 9.26 1.21
C LYS A 111 -1.36 8.94 0.15
N SER A 112 -1.41 7.69 -0.32
CA SER A 112 -2.40 7.28 -1.31
C SER A 112 -3.84 7.27 -0.77
N ILE A 113 -4.03 6.91 0.49
CA ILE A 113 -5.32 6.99 1.19
C ILE A 113 -5.75 8.46 1.33
N TYR A 114 -4.83 9.35 1.73
CA TYR A 114 -5.12 10.78 1.83
C TYR A 114 -5.52 11.40 0.48
N LEU A 115 -4.92 10.93 -0.61
CA LEU A 115 -5.26 11.34 -1.98
C LEU A 115 -6.52 10.65 -2.54
N GLY A 116 -7.21 9.83 -1.75
CA GLY A 116 -8.43 9.14 -2.17
C GLY A 116 -8.22 8.00 -3.17
N ARG A 117 -6.98 7.55 -3.39
CA ARG A 117 -6.63 6.49 -4.37
C ARG A 117 -6.83 5.07 -3.83
N ILE A 118 -6.82 4.92 -2.51
CA ILE A 118 -6.97 3.63 -1.79
C ILE A 118 -8.07 3.78 -0.76
N SER A 119 -8.82 2.69 -0.53
CA SER A 119 -9.94 2.66 0.42
C SER A 119 -9.50 2.97 1.86
N GLU A 120 -10.33 3.73 2.58
CA GLU A 120 -10.07 4.09 3.98
C GLU A 120 -10.19 2.90 4.95
N GLN A 121 -10.78 1.76 4.55
CA GLN A 121 -10.98 0.61 5.45
C GLN A 121 -9.68 0.06 6.06
N GLY A 122 -8.54 0.27 5.39
CA GLY A 122 -7.22 -0.14 5.87
C GLY A 122 -6.40 0.95 6.56
N ALA A 123 -6.88 2.20 6.60
CA ALA A 123 -6.08 3.35 7.04
C ALA A 123 -5.53 3.19 8.47
N TRP A 124 -6.34 2.69 9.39
CA TRP A 124 -5.90 2.48 10.78
C TRP A 124 -4.78 1.43 10.87
N LYS A 125 -4.85 0.35 10.07
CA LYS A 125 -3.83 -0.72 10.03
C LYS A 125 -2.51 -0.17 9.50
N THR A 126 -2.56 0.61 8.42
CA THR A 126 -1.39 1.24 7.82
C THR A 126 -0.76 2.27 8.77
N ARG A 127 -1.58 3.06 9.51
CA ARG A 127 -1.09 3.98 10.56
C ARG A 127 -0.40 3.23 11.70
N SER A 128 -0.99 2.13 12.17
CA SER A 128 -0.38 1.29 13.20
C SER A 128 0.92 0.67 12.70
N ALA A 129 0.95 0.15 11.47
CA ALA A 129 2.14 -0.43 10.87
C ALA A 129 3.28 0.58 10.73
N PHE A 130 2.96 1.82 10.31
CA PHE A 130 3.88 2.95 10.31
C PHE A 130 4.46 3.20 11.71
N GLY A 131 3.60 3.34 12.73
CA GLY A 131 4.03 3.57 14.10
C GLY A 131 4.93 2.45 14.64
N ILE A 132 4.58 1.19 14.40
CA ILE A 132 5.37 0.02 14.81
C ILE A 132 6.72 -0.01 14.11
N SER A 133 6.78 0.26 12.79
CA SER A 133 8.04 0.30 12.06
C SER A 133 8.96 1.42 12.56
N LEU A 134 8.42 2.60 12.88
CA LEU A 134 9.17 3.70 13.48
C LEU A 134 9.71 3.33 14.87
N LEU A 135 8.86 2.74 15.72
CA LEU A 135 9.27 2.21 17.03
C LEU A 135 10.38 1.17 16.90
N THR A 136 10.29 0.30 15.90
CA THR A 136 11.31 -0.74 15.60
C THR A 136 12.66 -0.10 15.27
N ILE A 137 12.66 0.91 14.39
CA ILE A 137 13.88 1.66 14.02
C ILE A 137 14.48 2.36 15.24
N LEU A 138 13.67 3.09 16.00
CA LEU A 138 14.14 3.80 17.20
C LEU A 138 14.69 2.83 18.25
N ASN A 139 13.98 1.73 18.53
CA ASN A 139 14.44 0.69 19.45
C ASN A 139 15.78 0.08 19.00
N SER A 140 15.92 -0.19 17.70
CA SER A 140 17.13 -0.74 17.11
C SER A 140 18.35 0.20 17.24
N LEU A 141 18.13 1.52 17.13
CA LEU A 141 19.17 2.53 17.36
C LEU A 141 19.57 2.63 18.84
N VAL A 142 18.59 2.59 19.76
CA VAL A 142 18.86 2.61 21.21
C VAL A 142 19.67 1.37 21.62
N ILE A 143 19.31 0.19 21.12
CA ILE A 143 20.05 -1.04 21.37
C ILE A 143 21.49 -0.93 20.89
N LEU A 144 21.72 -0.41 19.69
CA LEU A 144 23.07 -0.20 19.16
C LEU A 144 23.89 0.75 20.06
N ALA A 145 23.30 1.87 20.49
CA ALA A 145 23.95 2.82 21.39
C ALA A 145 24.32 2.19 22.73
N LEU A 146 23.43 1.37 23.31
CA LEU A 146 23.69 0.64 24.56
C LEU A 146 24.83 -0.37 24.41
N VAL A 147 24.88 -1.10 23.29
CA VAL A 147 25.96 -2.06 23.01
C VAL A 147 27.30 -1.34 22.86
N ILE A 148 27.34 -0.24 22.11
CA ILE A 148 28.57 0.56 21.94
C ILE A 148 29.04 1.11 23.29
N TRP A 149 28.13 1.65 24.10
CA TRP A 149 28.46 2.16 25.43
C TRP A 149 29.06 1.09 26.34
N GLU A 150 28.54 -0.14 26.29
CA GLU A 150 29.07 -1.27 27.06
C GLU A 150 30.48 -1.70 26.60
N ILE A 151 30.77 -1.62 25.30
CA ILE A 151 32.10 -1.97 24.75
C ILE A 151 33.17 -0.93 25.14
N VAL A 152 32.77 0.35 25.22
CA VAL A 152 33.70 1.47 25.50
C VAL A 152 34.02 1.60 26.99
N ARG A 153 33.15 1.09 27.87
CA ARG A 153 33.31 1.15 29.33
C ARG A 153 34.20 0.02 29.85
#